data_AF-A0A7S2MLJ7-F1
#
_entry.id   AF-A0A7S2MLJ7-F1
#
_cell.length_a   1.000
_cell.length_b   1.000
_cell.length_c   1.000
_cell.angle_alpha   90.00
_cell.angle_beta   90.00
_cell.angle_gamma   90.00
#
_symmetry.space_group_name_H-M   'P 1'
#
loop_
_entity.id
_entity.type
_entity.pdbx_description
1 polymer ?
#
loop_
_entity_poly.entity_id
_entity_poly.type
_entity_poly.pdbx_seq_one_letter_code
_entity_poly.pdbx_strand_id
1 'polypeptide(L)'
;AFVAISEASRSMRPLSADRKTFTITHKMWAESNCWGVDTSEPLPAAQAASWSVLIDVSYENCGDILVGVCDKWRGEPPTRCCWGLNLADMTLYRLVNGKLEDEHHKPPDGFPDGHGALVGDESLHSLRGQANGSVVEGTLDYEGDDGEGTLSFRINNQPTAIVALSGFPRDAELRPWVALRHLGDQVTLCSGWLLTA
;
A
#
# COMPACT_ATOMS: atom_id res chain seq x y z
N ALA A 1 -2.84 -6.90 21.50
CA ALA A 1 -1.39 -6.71 21.40
C ALA A 1 -1.13 -5.29 20.92
N PHE A 2 -0.17 -4.58 21.51
CA PHE A 2 0.18 -3.22 21.11
C PHE A 2 1.47 -3.25 20.31
N VAL A 3 1.48 -2.66 19.12
CA VAL A 3 2.69 -2.37 18.36
C VAL A 3 2.97 -0.88 18.47
N ALA A 4 4.21 -0.54 18.82
CA ALA A 4 4.68 0.83 18.76
C ALA A 4 5.21 1.09 17.34
N ILE A 5 4.38 1.77 16.55
CA ILE A 5 4.82 2.38 15.29
C ILE A 5 5.25 3.79 15.65
N SER A 6 6.55 4.08 15.50
CA SER A 6 7.04 5.44 15.64
C SER A 6 6.92 6.15 14.30
N GLU A 7 6.08 7.18 14.24
CA GLU A 7 6.09 8.14 13.14
C GLU A 7 7.15 9.20 13.45
N ALA A 8 8.12 9.35 12.55
CA ALA A 8 9.03 10.50 12.57
C ALA A 8 8.70 11.39 11.38
N SER A 9 8.27 12.62 11.65
CA SER A 9 8.14 13.65 10.63
C SER A 9 9.48 14.34 10.42
N ARG A 10 9.99 14.35 9.18
CA ARG A 10 11.16 15.15 8.80
C ARG A 10 10.72 16.27 7.86
N SER A 11 10.63 17.48 8.39
CA SER A 11 10.47 18.69 7.58
C SER A 11 11.80 19.00 6.90
N MET A 12 11.87 18.81 5.57
CA MET A 12 12.93 19.36 4.73
C MET A 12 12.35 20.44 3.81
N ARG A 13 13.13 21.50 3.58
CA ARG A 13 12.81 22.68 2.74
C ARG A 13 12.41 22.31 1.29
N PRO A 14 11.77 23.24 0.54
CA PRO A 14 10.54 22.99 -0.19
C PRO A 14 10.75 22.18 -1.48
N LEU A 15 10.56 20.88 -1.37
CA LEU A 15 9.86 20.09 -2.38
C LEU A 15 8.54 19.70 -1.70
N SER A 16 7.42 19.99 -2.35
CA SER A 16 6.05 20.06 -1.81
C SER A 16 5.43 18.72 -1.33
N ALA A 17 6.22 17.83 -0.74
CA ALA A 17 5.77 16.51 -0.29
C ALA A 17 6.09 16.30 1.19
N ASP A 18 5.07 16.04 2.00
CA ASP A 18 5.22 15.59 3.37
C ASP A 18 5.82 14.17 3.35
N ARG A 19 6.89 13.96 4.13
CA ARG A 19 7.53 12.65 4.26
C ARG A 19 7.27 12.12 5.66
N LYS A 20 6.71 10.92 5.73
CA LYS A 20 6.46 10.18 6.97
C LYS A 20 7.25 8.88 6.96
N THR A 21 8.12 8.72 7.94
CA THR A 21 8.87 7.47 8.12
C THR A 21 8.19 6.62 9.18
N PHE A 22 7.98 5.35 8.86
CA PHE A 22 7.36 4.36 9.72
C PHE A 22 8.34 3.21 9.99
N THR A 23 8.44 2.79 11.24
CA THR A 23 9.32 1.70 11.68
C THR A 23 8.57 0.77 12.62
N ILE A 24 8.68 -0.55 12.40
CA ILE A 24 8.27 -1.54 13.41
C ILE A 24 9.42 -1.74 14.40
N THR A 25 9.25 -1.23 15.60
CA THR A 25 10.25 -1.33 16.68
C THR A 25 9.99 -2.50 17.63
N HIS A 26 8.75 -3.00 17.71
CA HIS A 26 8.38 -4.11 18.58
C HIS A 26 7.29 -4.99 17.95
N LYS A 27 7.49 -6.32 17.97
CA LYS A 27 6.51 -7.33 17.55
C LYS A 27 6.34 -8.35 18.67
N MET A 28 5.28 -8.22 19.47
CA MET A 28 4.90 -9.26 20.44
C MET A 28 4.07 -10.31 19.72
N TRP A 29 4.38 -11.57 19.98
CA TRP A 29 3.90 -12.76 19.27
C TRP A 29 2.41 -12.66 18.93
N ALA A 30 2.14 -12.49 17.64
CA ALA A 30 0.88 -12.84 17.03
C ALA A 30 1.23 -13.46 15.68
N GLU A 31 0.91 -14.73 15.56
CA GLU A 31 0.99 -15.51 14.35
C GLU A 31 0.31 -14.70 13.22
N SER A 32 1.02 -14.52 12.10
CA SER A 32 0.49 -14.04 10.81
C SER A 32 -0.03 -12.60 10.68
N ASN A 33 0.08 -11.73 11.70
CA ASN A 33 -0.39 -10.35 11.57
C ASN A 33 0.64 -9.43 10.87
N CYS A 34 0.25 -8.90 9.72
CA CYS A 34 0.88 -7.75 9.05
C CYS A 34 0.31 -6.45 9.63
N TRP A 35 1.16 -5.44 9.86
CA TRP A 35 0.74 -4.18 10.48
C TRP A 35 0.73 -3.07 9.45
N GLY A 36 -0.48 -2.58 9.18
CA GLY A 36 -0.73 -1.53 8.21
C GLY A 36 -0.61 -0.12 8.80
N VAL A 37 0.02 0.78 8.06
CA VAL A 37 0.00 2.23 8.27
C VAL A 37 -0.57 2.90 7.05
N ASP A 38 -1.31 3.99 7.24
CA ASP A 38 -1.83 4.83 6.16
C ASP A 38 -1.54 6.31 6.42
N THR A 39 -1.80 7.12 5.40
CA THR A 39 -1.77 8.57 5.57
C THR A 39 -3.09 9.12 6.11
N SER A 40 -2.98 10.22 6.87
CA SER A 40 -4.12 10.94 7.44
C SER A 40 -4.99 11.64 6.40
N GLU A 41 -4.52 11.81 5.17
CA GLU A 41 -5.27 12.45 4.09
C GLU A 41 -5.69 11.41 3.05
N PRO A 42 -6.96 11.40 2.60
CA PRO A 42 -7.36 10.55 1.49
C PRO A 42 -6.72 11.03 0.18
N LEU A 43 -6.58 10.11 -0.77
CA LEU A 43 -6.28 10.42 -2.16
C LEU A 43 -7.40 11.31 -2.73
N PRO A 44 -7.07 12.26 -3.62
CA PRO A 44 -8.05 13.01 -4.39
C PRO A 44 -9.07 12.07 -5.05
N ALA A 45 -10.36 12.21 -4.67
CA ALA A 45 -11.42 11.45 -5.28
C ALA A 45 -11.60 11.86 -6.76
N ALA A 46 -11.96 10.89 -7.61
CA ALA A 46 -12.25 11.10 -9.03
C ALA A 46 -11.11 11.71 -9.88
N GLN A 47 -9.88 11.71 -9.37
CA GLN A 47 -8.69 12.20 -10.07
C GLN A 47 -7.56 11.19 -9.92
N ALA A 48 -6.65 11.19 -10.89
CA ALA A 48 -5.43 10.43 -10.77
C ALA A 48 -4.55 11.01 -9.67
N ALA A 49 -4.06 10.13 -8.79
CA ALA A 49 -3.21 10.49 -7.68
C ALA A 49 -2.10 9.45 -7.50
N SER A 50 -0.90 9.92 -7.18
CA SER A 50 0.29 9.08 -7.01
C SER A 50 1.03 9.35 -5.70
N TRP A 51 1.56 8.29 -5.08
CA TRP A 51 2.47 8.32 -3.93
C TRP A 51 3.69 7.48 -4.22
N SER A 52 4.73 7.67 -3.39
CA SER A 52 5.88 6.78 -3.37
C SER A 52 6.19 6.25 -1.98
N VAL A 53 6.70 5.03 -1.94
CA VAL A 53 7.23 4.34 -0.77
C VAL A 53 8.69 4.03 -1.02
N LEU A 54 9.58 4.55 -0.18
CA LEU A 54 10.96 4.13 -0.11
C LEU A 54 11.07 3.00 0.91
N ILE A 55 11.66 1.87 0.51
CA ILE A 55 11.96 0.76 1.41
C ILE A 55 13.31 1.04 2.07
N ASP A 56 13.30 1.62 3.27
CA ASP A 56 14.53 1.96 4.00
C ASP A 56 15.22 0.67 4.49
N VAL A 57 14.45 -0.23 5.10
CA VAL A 57 14.91 -1.52 5.62
C VAL A 57 13.81 -2.57 5.44
N SER A 58 14.18 -3.71 4.88
CA SER A 58 13.38 -4.93 4.78
C SER A 58 14.20 -6.08 5.36
N TYR A 59 13.58 -6.84 6.27
CA TYR A 59 14.19 -8.01 6.89
C TYR A 59 14.75 -8.97 5.85
N GLU A 60 16.02 -9.35 6.01
CA GLU A 60 16.76 -10.20 5.05
C GLU A 60 16.71 -9.71 3.59
N ASN A 61 16.37 -8.44 3.37
CA ASN A 61 16.16 -7.87 2.04
C ASN A 61 15.04 -8.58 1.25
N CYS A 62 14.08 -9.23 1.92
CA CYS A 62 13.15 -10.18 1.31
C CYS A 62 11.99 -9.52 0.55
N GLY A 63 11.64 -8.28 0.88
CA GLY A 63 10.55 -7.55 0.25
C GLY A 63 9.15 -7.98 0.69
N ASP A 64 9.00 -8.71 1.81
CA ASP A 64 7.69 -9.13 2.35
C ASP A 64 6.96 -7.94 3.01
N ILE A 65 6.66 -6.94 2.19
CA ILE A 65 6.05 -5.66 2.49
C ILE A 65 4.90 -5.48 1.51
N LEU A 66 3.73 -5.07 2.01
CA LEU A 66 2.58 -4.77 1.17
C LEU A 66 2.53 -3.27 0.90
N VAL A 67 2.40 -2.86 -0.36
CA VAL A 67 2.17 -1.45 -0.73
C VAL A 67 0.86 -1.34 -1.49
N GLY A 68 0.00 -0.40 -1.13
CA GLY A 68 -1.23 -0.15 -1.86
C GLY A 68 -2.12 0.91 -1.23
N VAL A 69 -3.42 0.64 -1.17
CA VAL A 69 -4.44 1.56 -0.66
C VAL A 69 -5.30 0.90 0.39
N CYS A 70 -5.92 1.72 1.22
CA CYS A 70 -6.88 1.24 2.19
C CYS A 70 -8.05 2.20 2.31
N ASP A 71 -9.24 1.64 2.51
CA ASP A 71 -10.44 2.43 2.72
C ASP A 71 -10.46 3.09 4.10
N LYS A 72 -11.40 4.03 4.22
CA LYS A 72 -11.76 4.62 5.49
C LYS A 72 -12.51 3.61 6.35
N TRP A 73 -12.20 3.65 7.63
CA TRP A 73 -12.94 3.00 8.71
C TRP A 73 -14.46 3.29 8.59
N ARG A 74 -15.29 2.29 8.28
CA ARG A 74 -16.76 2.42 8.10
C ARG A 74 -17.52 1.36 8.89
N GLY A 75 -18.75 1.68 9.33
CA GLY A 75 -19.70 0.73 9.93
C GLY A 75 -19.54 0.44 11.44
N GLU A 76 -20.38 -0.46 11.96
CA GLU A 76 -20.28 -1.08 13.29
C GLU A 76 -20.52 -2.61 13.20
N PRO A 77 -19.58 -3.47 13.65
CA PRO A 77 -18.24 -3.09 14.10
C PRO A 77 -17.48 -2.48 12.92
N PRO A 78 -16.63 -1.50 13.17
CA PRO A 78 -16.07 -0.78 12.07
C PRO A 78 -15.08 -1.66 11.33
N THR A 79 -15.33 -1.81 10.03
CA THR A 79 -14.51 -2.59 9.14
C THR A 79 -13.61 -1.67 8.32
N ARG A 80 -12.41 -2.16 8.08
CA ARG A 80 -11.44 -1.54 7.19
C ARG A 80 -10.87 -2.58 6.26
N CYS A 81 -10.88 -2.28 4.97
CA CYS A 81 -10.38 -3.12 3.91
C CYS A 81 -9.18 -2.45 3.23
N CYS A 82 -8.05 -3.14 3.18
CA CYS A 82 -6.84 -2.68 2.52
C CYS A 82 -6.46 -3.63 1.39
N TRP A 83 -5.94 -3.08 0.30
CA TRP A 83 -5.42 -3.82 -0.84
C TRP A 83 -3.96 -3.43 -1.03
N GLY A 84 -3.07 -4.41 -1.13
CA GLY A 84 -1.65 -4.13 -1.31
C GLY A 84 -0.92 -5.23 -2.04
N LEU A 85 -0.02 -4.83 -2.92
CA LEU A 85 0.90 -5.69 -3.64
C LEU A 85 2.03 -6.12 -2.70
N ASN A 86 2.25 -7.43 -2.56
CA ASN A 86 3.45 -7.94 -1.91
C ASN A 86 4.64 -7.81 -2.85
N LEU A 87 5.66 -7.07 -2.42
CA LEU A 87 6.82 -6.79 -3.25
C LEU A 87 7.74 -8.01 -3.39
N ALA A 88 7.63 -9.04 -2.54
CA ALA A 88 8.44 -10.24 -2.60
C ALA A 88 7.99 -11.24 -3.67
N ASP A 89 6.69 -11.35 -3.89
CA ASP A 89 6.08 -12.38 -4.74
C ASP A 89 5.10 -11.82 -5.78
N MET A 90 4.90 -10.50 -5.78
CA MET A 90 4.00 -9.78 -6.68
C MET A 90 2.53 -10.20 -6.57
N THR A 91 2.14 -10.83 -5.46
CA THR A 91 0.76 -11.20 -5.19
C THR A 91 0.01 -10.03 -4.57
N LEU A 92 -1.19 -9.77 -5.08
CA LEU A 92 -2.11 -8.79 -4.51
C LEU A 92 -2.84 -9.41 -3.31
N TYR A 93 -2.67 -8.78 -2.15
CA TYR A 93 -3.35 -9.16 -0.93
C TYR A 93 -4.43 -8.16 -0.57
N ARG A 94 -5.52 -8.70 -0.04
CA ARG A 94 -6.55 -7.93 0.64
C ARG A 94 -6.57 -8.29 2.12
N LEU A 95 -6.56 -7.28 2.97
CA LEU A 95 -6.65 -7.41 4.42
C LEU A 95 -7.94 -6.77 4.91
N VAL A 96 -8.61 -7.45 5.84
CA VAL A 96 -9.75 -6.89 6.55
C VAL A 96 -9.37 -6.76 8.02
N ASN A 97 -9.52 -5.56 8.58
CA ASN A 97 -9.17 -5.24 9.97
C ASN A 97 -7.73 -5.62 10.36
N GLY A 98 -6.79 -5.45 9.42
CA GLY A 98 -5.36 -5.72 9.63
C GLY A 98 -4.98 -7.19 9.65
N LYS A 99 -5.89 -8.09 9.29
CA LYS A 99 -5.62 -9.52 9.18
C LYS A 99 -5.54 -9.94 7.72
N LEU A 100 -4.50 -10.71 7.40
CA LEU A 100 -4.48 -11.57 6.21
C LEU A 100 -5.46 -12.69 6.50
N GLU A 101 -6.72 -12.50 6.12
CA GLU A 101 -7.74 -13.51 6.37
C GLU A 101 -7.83 -14.47 5.21
N ASP A 102 -8.13 -15.72 5.55
CA ASP A 102 -8.52 -16.78 4.62
C ASP A 102 -9.73 -16.31 3.79
N GLU A 103 -9.90 -16.90 2.60
CA GLU A 103 -10.77 -16.55 1.45
C GLU A 103 -12.26 -16.20 1.72
N HIS A 104 -12.72 -16.15 2.98
CA HIS A 104 -14.13 -16.11 3.35
C HIS A 104 -14.72 -14.72 3.57
N HIS A 105 -13.91 -13.68 3.77
CA HIS A 105 -14.44 -12.31 3.79
C HIS A 105 -14.50 -11.75 2.38
N LYS A 106 -15.56 -11.00 2.08
CA LYS A 106 -15.72 -10.29 0.81
C LYS A 106 -15.26 -8.85 0.99
N PRO A 107 -14.86 -8.14 -0.08
CA PRO A 107 -14.62 -6.71 0.06
C PRO A 107 -15.97 -6.03 0.34
N PRO A 108 -15.98 -4.78 0.81
CA PRO A 108 -17.21 -4.01 0.89
C PRO A 108 -17.95 -3.97 -0.46
N ASP A 109 -19.27 -3.84 -0.43
CA ASP A 109 -20.08 -3.80 -1.66
C ASP A 109 -19.56 -2.72 -2.62
N GLY A 110 -19.36 -3.10 -3.88
CA GLY A 110 -18.85 -2.23 -4.94
C GLY A 110 -17.32 -2.08 -4.99
N PHE A 111 -16.56 -2.67 -4.06
CA PHE A 111 -15.11 -2.69 -4.13
C PHE A 111 -14.58 -3.96 -4.80
N PRO A 112 -13.40 -3.89 -5.45
CA PRO A 112 -12.78 -5.06 -6.06
C PRO A 112 -12.19 -5.99 -5.00
N ASP A 113 -12.06 -7.28 -5.31
CA ASP A 113 -11.41 -8.24 -4.40
C ASP A 113 -9.91 -8.31 -4.68
N GLY A 114 -9.54 -8.93 -5.82
CA GLY A 114 -8.15 -9.07 -6.25
C GLY A 114 -7.27 -9.96 -5.35
N HIS A 115 -7.77 -10.46 -4.23
CA HIS A 115 -6.99 -11.24 -3.27
C HIS A 115 -6.41 -12.50 -3.93
N GLY A 116 -5.11 -12.71 -3.77
CA GLY A 116 -4.38 -13.87 -4.29
C GLY A 116 -4.02 -13.78 -5.77
N ALA A 117 -4.37 -12.69 -6.46
CA ALA A 117 -4.00 -12.51 -7.86
C ALA A 117 -2.50 -12.18 -7.99
N LEU A 118 -1.80 -12.86 -8.89
CA LEU A 118 -0.44 -12.51 -9.27
C LEU A 118 -0.47 -11.29 -10.21
N VAL A 119 0.23 -10.22 -9.82
CA VAL A 119 0.23 -8.93 -10.50
C VAL A 119 1.61 -8.66 -11.08
N GLY A 120 1.75 -8.89 -12.39
CA GLY A 120 2.99 -8.70 -13.12
C GLY A 120 3.88 -9.96 -13.19
N ASP A 121 5.06 -9.79 -13.75
CA ASP A 121 6.07 -10.85 -13.88
C ASP A 121 6.98 -10.86 -12.65
N GLU A 122 6.91 -11.92 -11.83
CA GLU A 122 7.73 -12.09 -10.62
C GLU A 122 9.23 -11.96 -10.94
N SER A 123 9.69 -12.47 -12.09
CA SER A 123 11.11 -12.45 -12.46
C SER A 123 11.63 -11.04 -12.79
N LEU A 124 10.74 -10.11 -13.13
CA LEU A 124 11.09 -8.74 -13.52
C LEU A 124 10.82 -7.72 -12.42
N HIS A 125 9.82 -7.98 -11.58
CA HIS A 125 9.29 -6.96 -10.67
C HIS A 125 9.50 -7.32 -9.19
N SER A 126 9.74 -8.59 -8.86
CA SER A 126 9.97 -9.00 -7.47
C SER A 126 11.18 -8.29 -6.87
N LEU A 127 11.01 -7.82 -5.64
CA LEU A 127 12.06 -7.25 -4.81
C LEU A 127 12.73 -8.29 -3.91
N ARG A 128 12.49 -9.59 -4.12
CA ARG A 128 13.11 -10.65 -3.30
C ARG A 128 14.63 -10.61 -3.40
N GLY A 129 15.27 -10.38 -2.26
CA GLY A 129 16.73 -10.26 -2.15
C GLY A 129 17.28 -8.89 -2.55
N GLN A 130 16.42 -7.91 -2.89
CA GLN A 130 16.80 -6.58 -3.39
C GLN A 130 15.87 -5.43 -2.94
N ALA A 131 15.09 -5.62 -1.88
CA ALA A 131 14.09 -4.65 -1.43
C ALA A 131 14.66 -3.33 -0.90
N ASN A 132 15.76 -3.35 -0.13
CA ASN A 132 16.35 -2.18 0.52
C ASN A 132 16.81 -1.13 -0.50
N GLY A 133 16.40 0.11 -0.29
CA GLY A 133 16.66 1.24 -1.18
C GLY A 133 15.73 1.31 -2.39
N SER A 134 14.85 0.32 -2.61
CA SER A 134 13.89 0.35 -3.70
C SER A 134 12.80 1.40 -3.46
N VAL A 135 12.29 1.95 -4.56
CA VAL A 135 11.17 2.90 -4.55
C VAL A 135 9.99 2.26 -5.28
N VAL A 136 8.83 2.27 -4.63
CA VAL A 136 7.57 1.83 -5.19
C VAL A 136 6.65 3.03 -5.33
N GLU A 137 6.29 3.38 -6.54
CA GLU A 137 5.27 4.38 -6.84
C GLU A 137 3.93 3.69 -6.99
N GLY A 138 2.92 4.09 -6.21
CA GLY A 138 1.54 3.67 -6.40
C GLY A 138 0.75 4.78 -7.08
N THR A 139 -0.14 4.41 -7.99
CA THR A 139 -1.06 5.33 -8.66
C THR A 139 -2.47 4.78 -8.59
N LEU A 140 -3.42 5.61 -8.20
CA LEU A 140 -4.84 5.35 -8.33
C LEU A 140 -5.41 6.33 -9.38
N ASP A 141 -5.92 5.79 -10.47
CA ASP A 141 -6.39 6.56 -11.62
C ASP A 141 -7.87 6.28 -11.93
N TYR A 142 -8.65 7.32 -12.21
CA TYR A 142 -10.09 7.26 -12.51
C TYR A 142 -10.43 7.72 -13.94
N GLU A 143 -9.45 7.83 -14.84
CA GLU A 143 -9.61 8.30 -16.23
C GLU A 143 -10.38 7.33 -17.15
N GLY A 144 -10.71 6.11 -16.69
CA GLY A 144 -11.49 5.15 -17.46
C GLY A 144 -12.93 5.58 -17.76
N ASP A 145 -13.45 5.10 -18.90
CA ASP A 145 -14.82 5.36 -19.37
C ASP A 145 -15.91 4.76 -18.45
N ASP A 146 -15.56 3.72 -17.69
CA ASP A 146 -16.42 3.06 -16.71
C ASP A 146 -16.57 3.85 -15.40
N GLY A 147 -15.73 4.87 -15.20
CA GLY A 147 -15.70 5.67 -13.99
C GLY A 147 -15.12 4.95 -12.78
N GLU A 148 -14.53 3.77 -12.96
CA GLU A 148 -13.91 2.98 -11.91
C GLU A 148 -12.42 3.33 -11.74
N GLY A 149 -11.94 3.26 -10.51
CA GLY A 149 -10.54 3.51 -10.18
C GLY A 149 -9.68 2.29 -10.47
N THR A 150 -8.50 2.53 -11.02
CA THR A 150 -7.47 1.52 -11.29
C THR A 150 -6.22 1.81 -10.45
N LEU A 151 -5.86 0.86 -9.61
CA LEU A 151 -4.62 0.83 -8.86
C LEU A 151 -3.50 0.20 -9.69
N SER A 152 -2.39 0.91 -9.82
CA SER A 152 -1.19 0.44 -10.50
C SER A 152 0.07 0.79 -9.72
N PHE A 153 1.17 0.10 -10.03
CA PHE A 153 2.45 0.29 -9.35
C PHE A 153 3.60 0.40 -10.33
N ARG A 154 4.59 1.23 -10.01
CA ARG A 154 5.89 1.27 -10.69
C ARG A 154 6.99 1.03 -9.67
N ILE A 155 7.89 0.09 -9.97
CA ILE A 155 9.01 -0.25 -9.08
C ILE A 155 10.29 0.28 -9.71
N ASN A 156 11.13 0.97 -8.94
CA ASN A 156 12.46 1.45 -9.34
C ASN A 156 12.48 2.21 -10.68
N ASN A 157 11.51 3.11 -10.89
CA ASN A 157 11.36 3.93 -12.09
C ASN A 157 11.23 3.12 -13.40
N GLN A 158 10.73 1.88 -13.33
CA GLN A 158 10.48 1.10 -14.55
C GLN A 158 9.53 1.83 -15.51
N PRO A 159 9.73 1.70 -16.84
CA PRO A 159 8.99 2.49 -17.82
C PRO A 159 7.48 2.19 -17.82
N THR A 160 7.10 0.96 -17.48
CA THR A 160 5.72 0.50 -17.52
C THR A 160 5.20 0.31 -16.11
N ALA A 161 4.01 0.86 -15.82
CA ALA A 161 3.30 0.58 -14.59
C ALA A 161 2.61 -0.79 -14.68
N ILE A 162 2.64 -1.53 -13.58
CA ILE A 162 1.96 -2.81 -13.41
C ILE A 162 0.54 -2.50 -12.96
N VAL A 163 -0.45 -2.81 -13.79
CA VAL A 163 -1.86 -2.70 -13.41
C VAL A 163 -2.18 -3.80 -12.40
N ALA A 164 -2.58 -3.41 -11.19
CA ALA A 164 -2.81 -4.34 -10.09
C ALA A 164 -4.28 -4.71 -9.93
N LEU A 165 -5.15 -3.70 -9.89
CA LEU A 165 -6.57 -3.91 -9.61
C LEU A 165 -7.41 -2.75 -10.13
N SER A 166 -8.48 -3.05 -10.86
CA SER A 166 -9.51 -2.07 -11.25
C SER A 166 -10.80 -2.32 -10.47
N GLY A 167 -11.73 -1.36 -10.51
CA GLY A 167 -13.05 -1.49 -9.88
C GLY A 167 -13.26 -0.65 -8.62
N PHE A 168 -12.33 0.25 -8.29
CA PHE A 168 -12.50 1.09 -7.10
C PHE A 168 -13.60 2.14 -7.31
N PRO A 169 -14.55 2.33 -6.37
CA PRO A 169 -15.56 3.37 -6.51
C PRO A 169 -14.93 4.78 -6.56
N ARG A 170 -15.52 5.65 -7.39
CA ARG A 170 -15.04 7.03 -7.61
C ARG A 170 -15.14 7.92 -6.36
N ASP A 171 -16.09 7.63 -5.49
CA ASP A 171 -16.34 8.32 -4.22
C ASP A 171 -15.71 7.61 -3.00
N ALA A 172 -14.89 6.58 -3.25
CA ALA A 172 -14.16 5.91 -2.19
C ALA A 172 -13.10 6.84 -1.57
N GLU A 173 -13.17 7.02 -0.24
CA GLU A 173 -12.12 7.69 0.52
C GLU A 173 -10.95 6.73 0.75
N LEU A 174 -10.15 6.50 -0.30
CA LEU A 174 -8.97 5.65 -0.27
C LEU A 174 -7.74 6.42 0.22
N ARG A 175 -6.85 5.74 0.94
CA ARG A 175 -5.60 6.29 1.47
C ARG A 175 -4.45 5.39 1.03
N PRO A 176 -3.28 5.93 0.70
CA PRO A 176 -2.06 5.15 0.60
C PRO A 176 -1.82 4.38 1.89
N TRP A 177 -1.34 3.17 1.72
CA TRP A 177 -1.22 2.21 2.79
C TRP A 177 -0.02 1.31 2.55
N VAL A 178 0.68 0.99 3.64
CA VAL A 178 1.81 0.06 3.65
C VAL A 178 1.66 -0.89 4.82
N ALA A 179 1.87 -2.19 4.60
CA ALA A 179 1.99 -3.14 5.69
C ALA A 179 3.39 -3.74 5.80
N LEU A 180 3.90 -3.76 7.02
CA LEU A 180 5.19 -4.33 7.35
C LEU A 180 4.97 -5.65 8.12
N ARG A 181 5.82 -6.64 7.86
CA ARG A 181 5.63 -8.01 8.39
C ARG A 181 6.70 -8.41 9.39
N HIS A 182 7.93 -7.96 9.21
CA HIS A 182 9.05 -8.36 10.05
C HIS A 182 9.46 -7.25 11.03
N LEU A 183 10.04 -7.67 12.15
CA LEU A 183 10.61 -6.75 13.12
C LEU A 183 11.83 -6.07 12.51
N GLY A 184 11.92 -4.75 12.63
CA GLY A 184 12.99 -3.96 12.03
C GLY A 184 12.73 -3.49 10.60
N ASP A 185 11.62 -3.92 9.98
CA ASP A 185 11.16 -3.31 8.72
C ASP A 185 10.92 -1.80 8.92
N GLN A 186 11.33 -1.03 7.93
CA GLN A 186 11.25 0.41 7.90
C GLN A 186 10.96 0.90 6.48
N VAL A 187 10.01 1.82 6.37
CA VAL A 187 9.65 2.48 5.11
C VAL A 187 9.46 3.96 5.32
N THR A 188 9.66 4.72 4.24
CA THR A 188 9.31 6.14 4.17
C THR A 188 8.24 6.32 3.12
N LEU A 189 7.06 6.75 3.55
CA LEU A 189 5.93 7.10 2.71
C LEU A 189 6.03 8.60 2.38
N CYS A 190 6.14 8.91 1.10
CA CYS A 190 6.15 10.28 0.61
C CYS A 190 4.73 10.65 0.16
N SER A 191 4.02 11.40 1.00
CA SER A 191 2.70 11.94 0.72
C SER A 191 2.84 13.38 0.23
N GLY A 192 2.99 13.53 -1.07
CA GLY A 192 2.85 14.79 -1.79
C GLY A 192 2.26 14.46 -3.14
N TRP A 193 0.94 14.54 -3.23
CA TRP A 193 0.21 14.15 -4.43
C TRP A 193 0.66 15.03 -5.59
N LEU A 194 1.23 14.41 -6.62
CA LEU A 194 1.27 15.04 -7.93
C LEU A 194 -0.08 14.73 -8.57
N LEU A 195 -0.93 15.75 -8.69
CA LEU A 195 -2.07 15.67 -9.60
C LEU A 195 -1.50 15.57 -11.01
N THR A 196 -1.75 14.46 -11.67
CA THR A 196 -1.44 14.33 -13.10
C THR A 196 -2.55 15.05 -13.86
N ALA A 197 -2.13 15.86 -14.84
CA ALA A 197 -3.02 16.70 -15.66
C ALA A 197 -3.41 16.00 -16.95
#